data_AF-A0AAQ1TU72-F1
#
_entry.id   AF-A0AAQ1TU72-F1
#
_cell.length_a   1.000
_cell.length_b   1.000
_cell.length_c   1.000
_cell.angle_alpha   90.00
_cell.angle_beta   90.00
_cell.angle_gamma   90.00
#
_symmetry.space_group_name_H-M   'P 1'
#
loop_
_entity.id
_entity.type
_entity.pdbx_description
1 polymer ?
#
loop_
_entity_poly.entity_id
_entity_poly.type
_entity_poly.pdbx_seq_one_letter_code
_entity_poly.pdbx_strand_id
1 'polypeptide(L)' 'MCRPVTCKSCGKTTWAGCGNHINQVKATVPAGQWCTCPRETTSANKGLFRRLFS' A
#
# COMPACT_ATOMS: atom_id res chain seq x y z
N MET A 1 -8.64 -2.72 -9.03
CA MET A 1 -8.61 -1.30 -9.46
C MET A 1 -7.83 -0.49 -8.44
N CYS A 2 -6.64 0.02 -8.78
CA CYS A 2 -5.97 1.00 -7.92
C CYS A 2 -6.67 2.35 -8.09
N ARG A 3 -7.07 2.98 -6.99
CA ARG A 3 -7.65 4.32 -7.01
C ARG A 3 -6.77 5.30 -6.20
N PRO A 4 -6.60 6.54 -6.67
CA PRO A 4 -5.94 7.57 -5.89
C PRO A 4 -6.82 7.92 -4.68
N VAL A 5 -6.19 8.01 -3.50
CA VAL A 5 -6.85 8.42 -2.25
C VAL A 5 -5.89 9.29 -1.46
N THR A 6 -6.43 10.20 -0.67
CA THR A 6 -5.61 11.04 0.21
C THR A 6 -5.17 10.24 1.43
N CYS A 7 -3.87 10.24 1.72
CA CYS A 7 -3.35 9.63 2.93
C CYS A 7 -3.78 10.47 4.15
N LYS A 8 -4.45 9.85 5.12
CA LYS A 8 -4.83 10.54 6.37
C LYS A 8 -3.62 10.86 7.26
N SER A 9 -2.51 10.14 7.11
CA SER A 9 -1.32 10.30 7.96
C SER A 9 -0.40 11.43 7.52
N CYS A 10 -0.27 11.66 6.21
CA CYS A 10 0.64 12.69 5.66
C CYS A 10 -0.02 13.68 4.70
N GLY A 11 -1.31 13.53 4.38
CA GLY A 11 -2.03 14.39 3.43
C GLY A 11 -1.65 14.22 1.96
N LYS A 12 -0.64 13.41 1.64
CA LYS A 12 -0.19 13.15 0.26
C LYS A 12 -1.09 12.17 -0.50
N THR A 13 -0.93 12.12 -1.82
CA THR A 13 -1.66 11.19 -2.68
C THR A 13 -1.11 9.78 -2.51
N THR A 14 -1.96 8.86 -2.05
CA THR A 14 -1.67 7.42 -1.97
C THR A 14 -2.63 6.63 -2.85
N TRP A 15 -2.45 5.32 -2.92
CA TRP A 15 -3.24 4.43 -3.76
C TRP A 15 -3.80 3.32 -2.90
N ALA A 16 -5.11 3.11 -2.99
CA ALA A 16 -5.78 1.97 -2.39
C ALA A 16 -5.99 0.89 -3.46
N GLY A 17 -5.54 -0.33 -3.18
CA GLY A 17 -5.69 -1.50 -4.05
C GLY A 17 -4.48 -2.43 -4.03
N CYS A 18 -4.58 -3.55 -4.74
CA CYS A 18 -3.59 -4.64 -4.82
C CYS A 18 -2.28 -4.29 -5.56
N GLY A 19 -2.01 -3.02 -5.85
CA GLY A 19 -0.73 -2.57 -6.43
C GLY A 19 -0.50 -2.89 -7.91
N ASN A 20 -1.30 -3.77 -8.51
CA ASN A 20 -1.10 -4.20 -9.91
C ASN A 20 -1.21 -3.07 -10.94
N HIS A 21 -1.93 -1.98 -10.62
CA HIS A 21 -2.13 -0.84 -11.51
C HIS A 21 -1.39 0.42 -11.02
N ILE A 22 -0.47 0.31 -10.05
CA ILE A 22 0.25 1.47 -9.49
C ILE A 22 1.02 2.26 -10.55
N ASN A 23 1.55 1.59 -11.58
CA ASN A 23 2.35 2.25 -12.62
C ASN A 23 1.52 3.27 -13.42
N GLN A 24 0.25 2.96 -13.71
CA GLN A 24 -0.64 3.90 -14.38
C GLN A 24 -0.95 5.11 -13.49
N VAL A 25 -1.16 4.90 -12.19
CA VAL A 25 -1.45 6.01 -11.27
C VAL A 25 -0.21 6.88 -11.03
N LYS A 26 0.98 6.27 -11.00
CA LYS A 26 2.26 6.96 -10.94
C LYS A 26 2.56 7.78 -12.21
N ALA A 27 2.04 7.39 -13.36
CA ALA A 27 2.19 8.17 -14.59
C ALA A 27 1.38 9.49 -14.55
N THR A 28 0.29 9.53 -13.80
CA THR A 28 -0.57 10.71 -13.68
C THR A 28 -0.19 11.63 -12.52
N VAL A 29 0.56 11.13 -11.53
CA VAL A 29 0.90 11.89 -10.32
C VAL A 29 2.42 12.06 -10.22
N PRO A 30 2.95 13.29 -10.08
CA PRO A 30 4.38 13.52 -9.93
C PRO A 30 4.95 12.90 -8.65
N ALA A 31 6.20 12.43 -8.70
CA ALA A 31 6.83 11.69 -7.61
C ALA A 31 6.84 12.41 -6.24
N GLY A 32 6.92 13.74 -6.24
CA GLY A 32 6.88 14.56 -5.01
C GLY A 32 5.56 14.50 -4.24
N GLN A 33 4.46 14.10 -4.91
CA GLN A 33 3.12 14.00 -4.33
C GLN A 33 2.77 12.59 -3.87
N TRP A 34 3.69 11.63 -4.00
CA TRP A 34 3.47 10.25 -3.58
C TRP A 34 3.58 10.12 -2.07
N CYS A 35 2.60 9.44 -1.48
CA CYS A 35 2.67 8.99 -0.11
C CYS A 35 3.72 7.87 0.03
N THR A 36 4.71 8.12 0.87
CA THR A 36 5.78 7.17 1.24
C THR A 36 5.56 6.54 2.61
N CYS A 37 4.41 6.79 3.26
CA CYS A 37 4.11 6.19 4.54
C CYS A 37 4.12 4.65 4.43
N PRO A 38 4.62 3.95 5.47
CA PRO A 38 4.50 2.50 5.53
C PRO A 38 3.01 2.16 5.44
N ARG A 39 2.67 1.38 4.42
CA ARG A 39 1.32 0.83 4.29
C ARG A 39 1.32 -0.37 5.21
N GLU A 40 0.44 -0.40 6.20
CA GLU A 40 0.17 -1.60 6.99
C GLU A 40 -0.35 -2.69 6.04
N THR A 41 0.56 -3.41 5.38
CA THR A 41 0.20 -4.58 4.61
C THR A 41 -0.10 -5.65 5.65
N THR A 42 -1.36 -5.71 6.10
CA THR A 42 -1.87 -6.88 6.82
C THR A 42 -1.92 -8.06 5.85
N SER A 43 -0.73 -8.56 5.52
CA SER A 43 -0.51 -9.82 4.83
C SER A 43 0.88 -10.33 5.20
N ALA A 44 1.13 -10.39 6.50
CA ALA A 44 2.09 -11.33 7.06
C ALA A 44 1.28 -12.32 7.90
N ASN A 45 0.57 -13.20 7.20
CA ASN A 45 0.14 -14.50 7.71
C ASN A 45 1.40 -15.38 7.92
N LYS A 46 2.36 -14.88 8.71
CA LYS A 46 3.69 -15.44 8.90
C LYS A 46 3.94 -15.55 10.40
N GLY A 47 3.22 -16.46 11.05
CA GLY A 47 3.47 -16.75 12.46
C GLY A 47 2.56 -17.80 13.08
N LEU A 48 1.31 -17.94 12.62
CA LEU A 48 0.36 -18.86 13.26
C LEU A 48 0.69 -20.35 13.07
N PHE A 49 1.50 -20.70 12.06
CA PHE A 49 1.88 -22.09 11.77
C PHE A 49 3.06 -22.65 12.59
N ARG A 50 3.70 -21.87 13.50
CA ARG A 50 4.81 -22.35 14.36
C ARG A 50 4.38 -23.03 15.67
N ARG A 51 3.11 -23.45 15.80
CA ARG A 51 2.56 -24.00 17.07
C ARG A 51 1.90 -25.38 16.97
N LEU A 52 1.95 -26.05 15.81
CA LEU A 52 1.28 -27.35 15.62
C LEU A 52 2.23 -28.52 15.35
N PHE A 53 3.54 -28.31 15.40
CA PHE A 53 4.55 -29.37 15.26
C PHE A 53 5.68 -29.23 16.30
N SER A 54 5.30 -28.98 17.56
CA SER A 54 6.14 -29.17 18.75
C SER A 54 5.38 -29.98 19.78
#